data_AF-A0A349K8Q3-F1
#
_entry.id   AF-A0A349K8Q3-F1
#
_cell.length_a   1.000
_cell.length_b   1.000
_cell.length_c   1.000
_cell.angle_alpha   90.00
_cell.angle_beta   90.00
_cell.angle_gamma   90.00
#
_symmetry.space_group_name_H-M   'P 1'
#
loop_
_entity.id
_entity.type
_entity.pdbx_description
1 polymer ?
#
loop_
_entity_poly.entity_id
_entity_poly.type
_entity_poly.pdbx_seq_one_letter_code
_entity_poly.pdbx_strand_id
1 'polypeptide(L)'
;AALSISNIPFNGPIAATRIGHIDGEFVINPTYSQLEESLLDLVVAGSTDGVSMMEAGAKELDEDVVFEAIQLAQSVNLEIISLQQDFTDESGIPKADFVPKGHDPEAVKQARGILGDRIYTAMSDAEDQEDMRNRLKFLEDELEESLAEEFDSSVSSGAFEELLDEQFRVRILKDGVRPDGRGLREIRPLSAEVSILPRTHGTGLFNRGETQILGITTLGSSGDAQKLDNLSPEVSKNFMLHYNFPPYSVGEARRVGST
;
A
#
# COMPACT_ATOMS: atom_id res chain seq x y z
N ALA A 1 7.32 19.46 8.66
CA ALA A 1 7.51 20.75 9.35
C ALA A 1 6.18 21.42 9.66
N ALA A 2 5.39 21.87 8.68
CA ALA A 2 4.12 22.58 8.91
C ALA A 2 3.13 21.83 9.83
N LEU A 3 2.88 20.53 9.58
CA LEU A 3 2.05 19.71 10.47
C LEU A 3 2.64 19.57 11.88
N SER A 4 3.98 19.44 11.98
CA SER A 4 4.70 19.34 13.25
C SER A 4 4.54 20.59 14.12
N ILE A 5 4.59 21.79 13.52
CA ILE A 5 4.37 23.05 14.25
C ILE A 5 2.88 23.38 14.47
N SER A 6 1.96 22.74 13.74
CA SER A 6 0.52 22.97 13.91
C SER A 6 -0.01 22.40 15.23
N ASN A 7 -1.23 22.77 15.60
CA ASN A 7 -1.95 22.12 16.70
C ASN A 7 -2.60 20.77 16.30
N ILE A 8 -2.45 20.31 15.05
CA ILE A 8 -3.08 19.07 14.58
C ILE A 8 -2.37 17.86 15.23
N PRO A 9 -3.10 16.91 15.83
CA PRO A 9 -2.53 15.66 16.34
C PRO A 9 -1.91 14.87 15.18
N PHE A 10 -0.60 14.70 15.23
CA PHE A 10 0.18 14.08 14.17
C PHE A 10 1.42 13.41 14.75
N ASN A 11 1.55 12.10 14.54
CA ASN A 11 2.66 11.28 15.03
C ASN A 11 3.88 11.38 14.08
N GLY A 12 4.24 12.59 13.67
CA GLY A 12 5.50 12.87 12.98
C GLY A 12 6.56 13.41 13.94
N PRO A 13 7.56 14.18 13.46
CA PRO A 13 7.74 14.62 12.08
C PRO A 13 8.08 13.49 11.10
N ILE A 14 7.90 13.77 9.81
CA ILE A 14 8.39 12.93 8.71
C ILE A 14 9.41 13.77 7.93
N ALA A 15 10.49 13.13 7.49
CA ALA A 15 11.40 13.68 6.49
C ALA A 15 11.43 12.75 5.26
N ALA A 16 11.86 13.31 4.13
CA ALA A 16 12.04 12.58 2.90
C ALA A 16 13.37 12.97 2.27
N THR A 17 14.09 11.98 1.76
CA THR A 17 15.39 12.14 1.12
C THR A 17 15.38 11.35 -0.19
N ARG A 18 15.96 11.94 -1.24
CA ARG A 18 16.23 11.24 -2.49
C ARG A 18 17.67 10.76 -2.52
N ILE A 19 17.92 9.54 -2.96
CA ILE A 19 19.25 8.96 -3.17
C ILE A 19 19.44 8.59 -4.63
N GLY A 20 20.54 9.06 -5.21
CA GLY A 20 21.08 8.58 -6.48
C GLY A 20 22.27 7.64 -6.28
N HIS A 21 22.66 6.92 -7.33
CA HIS A 21 23.83 6.06 -7.35
C HIS A 21 24.61 6.29 -8.66
N ILE A 22 25.76 6.96 -8.57
CA ILE A 22 26.56 7.46 -9.70
C ILE A 22 28.00 7.00 -9.50
N ASP A 23 28.61 6.40 -10.51
CA ASP A 23 30.00 5.92 -10.48
C ASP A 23 30.35 5.02 -9.27
N GLY A 24 29.37 4.25 -8.78
CA GLY A 24 29.53 3.35 -7.62
C GLY A 24 29.32 4.02 -6.26
N GLU A 25 28.92 5.28 -6.22
CA GLU A 25 28.75 6.06 -4.99
C GLU A 25 27.32 6.58 -4.83
N PHE A 26 26.85 6.67 -3.58
CA PHE A 26 25.56 7.27 -3.28
C PHE A 26 25.63 8.80 -3.28
N VAL A 27 24.64 9.44 -3.90
CA VAL A 27 24.49 10.89 -3.92
C VAL A 27 23.18 11.28 -3.24
N ILE A 28 23.27 12.07 -2.18
CA ILE A 28 22.11 12.56 -1.42
C ILE A 28 21.51 13.78 -2.14
N ASN A 29 20.19 13.75 -2.34
CA ASN A 29 19.39 14.77 -3.01
C ASN A 29 20.02 15.22 -4.34
N PRO A 30 20.24 14.29 -5.29
CA PRO A 30 20.88 14.59 -6.57
C PRO A 30 20.10 15.64 -7.37
N THR A 31 20.82 16.46 -8.13
CA THR A 31 20.21 17.37 -9.10
C THR A 31 19.62 16.58 -10.29
N TYR A 32 18.80 17.25 -11.12
CA TYR A 32 18.28 16.63 -12.34
C TYR A 32 19.40 16.09 -13.25
N SER A 33 20.49 16.84 -13.45
CA SER A 33 21.62 16.39 -14.27
C SER A 33 22.36 15.20 -13.66
N GLN A 34 22.40 15.08 -12.33
CA GLN A 34 22.97 13.91 -11.66
C GLN A 34 22.07 12.68 -11.80
N LEU A 35 20.76 12.86 -11.77
CA LEU A 35 19.80 11.75 -11.95
C LEU A 35 19.85 11.12 -13.34
N GLU A 36 20.17 11.89 -14.39
CA GLU A 36 20.32 11.35 -15.76
C GLU A 36 21.39 10.24 -15.83
N GLU A 37 22.52 10.44 -15.13
CA GLU A 37 23.64 9.50 -15.04
C GLU A 37 23.46 8.45 -13.93
N SER A 38 22.43 8.60 -13.10
CA SER A 38 22.21 7.74 -11.95
C SER A 38 21.68 6.36 -12.35
N LEU A 39 22.12 5.33 -11.62
CA LEU A 39 21.56 3.98 -11.69
C LEU A 39 20.37 3.79 -10.74
N LEU A 40 20.16 4.73 -9.81
CA LEU A 40 19.09 4.73 -8.81
C LEU A 40 18.40 6.09 -8.73
N ASP A 41 17.08 6.12 -8.66
CA ASP A 41 16.30 7.27 -8.18
C ASP A 41 15.38 6.73 -7.10
N LEU A 42 15.84 6.82 -5.85
CA LEU A 42 15.12 6.31 -4.68
C LEU A 42 14.69 7.48 -3.80
N VAL A 43 13.40 7.59 -3.49
CA VAL A 43 12.88 8.50 -2.48
C VAL A 43 12.43 7.69 -1.28
N VAL A 44 12.94 8.01 -0.10
CA VAL A 44 12.54 7.36 1.17
C VAL A 44 11.98 8.41 2.12
N ALA A 45 10.79 8.15 2.67
CA ALA A 45 10.19 8.96 3.71
C ALA A 45 9.93 8.15 4.99
N GLY A 46 10.28 8.72 6.14
CA GLY A 46 10.18 8.04 7.43
C GLY A 46 10.09 8.98 8.61
N SER A 47 9.76 8.41 9.77
CA SER A 47 9.79 9.04 11.09
C SER A 47 10.97 8.53 11.91
N THR A 48 11.05 8.88 13.19
CA THR A 48 12.04 8.32 14.13
C THR A 48 11.88 6.81 14.34
N ASP A 49 10.69 6.28 14.12
CA ASP A 49 10.37 4.86 14.36
C ASP A 49 10.76 3.98 13.17
N GLY A 50 10.93 4.58 11.98
CA GLY A 50 11.39 3.88 10.79
C GLY A 50 10.86 4.46 9.49
N VAL A 51 11.12 3.70 8.42
CA VAL A 51 10.67 4.02 7.06
C VAL A 51 9.16 3.74 6.93
N SER A 52 8.44 4.72 6.40
CA SER A 52 7.00 4.66 6.17
C SER A 52 6.62 4.53 4.69
N MET A 53 7.45 5.05 3.79
CA MET A 53 7.20 5.06 2.36
C MET A 53 8.53 5.03 1.61
N MET A 54 8.55 4.33 0.48
CA MET A 54 9.61 4.40 -0.51
C MET A 54 9.03 4.34 -1.91
N GLU A 55 9.64 5.06 -2.85
CA GLU A 55 9.36 5.01 -4.29
C GLU A 55 10.71 4.98 -5.01
N ALA A 56 10.89 4.04 -5.95
CA ALA A 56 12.19 3.82 -6.57
C ALA A 56 12.11 3.47 -8.07
N GLY A 57 13.03 4.04 -8.84
CA GLY A 57 13.43 3.55 -10.15
C GLY A 57 14.90 3.14 -10.13
N ALA A 58 15.22 1.97 -10.69
CA ALA A 58 16.59 1.46 -10.72
C ALA A 58 16.94 0.82 -12.08
N LYS A 59 18.21 0.91 -12.47
CA LYS A 59 18.77 0.28 -13.67
C LYS A 59 19.48 -1.03 -13.28
N GLU A 60 18.68 -2.05 -12.93
CA GLU A 60 19.15 -3.42 -12.60
C GLU A 60 20.24 -3.45 -11.49
N LEU A 61 19.96 -2.84 -10.34
CA LEU A 61 20.85 -2.86 -9.18
C LEU A 61 20.56 -4.06 -8.26
N ASP A 62 21.60 -4.56 -7.61
CA ASP A 62 21.52 -5.61 -6.59
C ASP A 62 20.71 -5.13 -5.37
N GLU A 63 19.97 -6.05 -4.73
CA GLU A 63 19.10 -5.73 -3.60
C GLU A 63 19.87 -5.16 -2.40
N ASP A 64 21.10 -5.60 -2.16
CA ASP A 64 21.95 -5.12 -1.07
C ASP A 64 22.29 -3.64 -1.24
N VAL A 65 22.57 -3.19 -2.47
CA VAL A 65 22.87 -1.77 -2.79
C VAL A 65 21.64 -0.90 -2.55
N VAL A 66 20.45 -1.37 -2.95
CA VAL A 66 19.20 -0.65 -2.71
C VAL A 66 18.90 -0.58 -1.21
N PHE A 67 19.16 -1.65 -0.46
CA PHE A 67 18.99 -1.67 0.99
C PHE A 67 19.91 -0.68 1.70
N GLU A 68 21.19 -0.62 1.32
CA GLU A 68 22.15 0.37 1.82
C GLU A 68 21.69 1.81 1.52
N ALA A 69 21.16 2.06 0.32
CA ALA A 69 20.59 3.36 -0.04
C ALA A 69 19.40 3.75 0.85
N ILE A 70 18.52 2.79 1.19
CA ILE A 70 17.39 3.03 2.12
C ILE A 70 17.91 3.40 3.52
N GLN A 71 18.92 2.70 4.01
CA GLN A 71 19.53 2.99 5.31
C GLN A 71 20.15 4.39 5.35
N LEU A 72 20.89 4.76 4.31
CA LEU A 72 21.47 6.10 4.16
C LEU A 72 20.39 7.19 4.08
N ALA A 73 19.34 6.97 3.30
CA ALA A 73 18.24 7.92 3.21
C ALA A 73 17.56 8.12 4.57
N GLN A 74 17.37 7.04 5.33
CA GLN A 74 16.78 7.11 6.66
C GLN A 74 17.69 7.82 7.67
N SER A 75 19.01 7.62 7.62
CA SER A 75 19.93 8.36 8.51
C SER A 75 19.88 9.86 8.25
N VAL A 76 19.83 10.28 6.98
CA VAL A 76 19.67 11.70 6.60
C VAL A 76 18.30 12.23 7.04
N ASN A 77 17.24 11.42 6.89
CA ASN A 77 15.90 11.80 7.36
C ASN A 77 15.89 12.08 8.87
N LEU A 78 16.61 11.31 9.68
CA LEU A 78 16.71 11.54 11.13
C LEU A 78 17.37 12.89 11.46
N GLU A 79 18.40 13.30 10.70
CA GLU A 79 19.01 14.64 10.86
C GLU A 79 18.01 15.76 10.53
N ILE A 80 17.25 15.62 9.44
CA ILE A 80 16.21 16.59 9.06
C ILE A 80 15.08 16.61 10.10
N ILE A 81 14.69 15.46 10.65
CA ILE A 81 13.67 15.36 11.70
C ILE A 81 14.13 16.07 12.97
N SER A 82 15.41 15.95 13.35
CA SER A 82 15.97 16.68 14.50
C SER A 82 15.77 18.19 14.34
N LEU A 83 16.07 18.74 13.15
CA LEU A 83 15.84 20.17 12.87
C LEU A 83 14.34 20.54 12.93
N GLN A 84 13.46 19.66 12.45
CA GLN A 84 12.01 19.88 12.56
C GLN A 84 11.51 19.85 14.00
N GLN A 85 12.13 19.04 14.86
CA GLN A 85 11.82 18.98 16.29
C GLN A 85 12.24 20.28 16.98
N ASP A 86 13.45 20.79 16.69
CA ASP A 86 13.91 22.09 17.20
C ASP A 86 12.92 23.22 16.89
N PHE A 87 12.42 23.29 15.65
CA PHE A 87 11.38 24.26 15.25
C PHE A 87 10.03 24.05 15.97
N THR A 88 9.67 22.79 16.23
CA THR A 88 8.41 22.46 16.92
C THR A 88 8.48 22.90 18.37
N ASP A 89 9.62 22.65 19.03
CA ASP A 89 9.89 23.04 20.41
C ASP A 89 9.93 24.57 20.55
N GLU A 90 10.59 25.28 19.62
CA GLU A 90 10.63 26.75 19.61
C GLU A 90 9.24 27.36 19.36
N SER A 91 8.43 26.74 18.49
CA SER A 91 7.08 27.22 18.20
C SER A 91 6.14 27.10 19.41
N GLY A 92 6.33 26.10 20.27
CA GLY A 92 5.58 25.93 21.52
C GLY A 92 4.06 25.75 21.36
N ILE A 93 3.56 25.42 20.16
CA ILE A 93 2.13 25.23 19.91
C ILE A 93 1.70 23.85 20.43
N PRO A 94 0.80 23.76 21.42
CA PRO A 94 0.34 22.47 21.92
C PRO A 94 -0.51 21.74 20.89
N LYS A 95 -0.40 20.41 20.86
CA LYS A 95 -1.30 19.56 20.08
C LYS A 95 -2.70 19.60 20.68
N ALA A 96 -3.70 19.61 19.81
CA ALA A 96 -5.09 19.48 20.23
C ALA A 96 -5.33 18.08 20.78
N ASP A 97 -6.21 17.97 21.77
CA ASP A 97 -6.71 16.69 22.23
C ASP A 97 -7.48 16.01 21.10
N PHE A 98 -7.17 14.74 20.87
CA PHE A 98 -7.85 13.92 19.88
C PHE A 98 -8.05 12.52 20.42
N VAL A 99 -9.29 12.05 20.32
CA VAL A 99 -9.65 10.67 20.60
C VAL A 99 -9.90 10.00 19.24
N PRO A 100 -9.04 9.06 18.81
CA PRO A 100 -9.27 8.30 17.59
C PRO A 100 -10.65 7.65 17.61
N LYS A 101 -11.38 7.75 16.51
CA LYS A 101 -12.56 6.92 16.29
C LYS A 101 -12.08 5.53 15.90
N GLY A 102 -11.81 4.69 16.90
CA GLY A 102 -11.71 3.24 16.71
C GLY A 102 -13.10 2.61 16.64
N HIS A 103 -13.14 1.28 16.51
CA HIS A 103 -14.37 0.54 16.76
C HIS A 103 -14.80 0.72 18.23
N ASP A 104 -16.10 0.61 18.51
CA ASP A 104 -16.62 0.84 19.86
C ASP A 104 -16.01 -0.20 20.83
N PRO A 105 -15.26 0.21 21.86
CA PRO A 105 -14.55 -0.73 22.72
C PRO A 105 -15.47 -1.69 23.49
N GLU A 106 -16.69 -1.26 23.81
CA GLU A 106 -17.65 -2.14 24.50
C GLU A 106 -18.24 -3.14 23.50
N ALA A 107 -18.57 -2.71 22.27
CA ALA A 107 -19.00 -3.62 21.22
C ALA A 107 -17.92 -4.68 20.91
N VAL A 108 -16.65 -4.29 20.77
CA VAL A 108 -15.52 -5.22 20.57
C VAL A 108 -15.40 -6.20 21.72
N LYS A 109 -15.52 -5.72 22.97
CA LYS A 109 -15.46 -6.57 24.17
C LYS A 109 -16.62 -7.57 24.22
N GLN A 110 -17.85 -7.14 23.94
CA GLN A 110 -19.01 -8.03 23.90
C GLN A 110 -18.89 -9.04 22.75
N ALA A 111 -18.51 -8.58 21.56
CA ALA A 111 -18.27 -9.44 20.40
C ALA A 111 -17.24 -10.53 20.69
N ARG A 112 -16.14 -10.17 21.39
CA ARG A 112 -15.14 -11.16 21.83
C ARG A 112 -15.72 -12.19 22.79
N GLY A 113 -16.63 -11.79 23.68
CA GLY A 113 -17.33 -12.69 24.58
C GLY A 113 -18.30 -13.65 23.88
N ILE A 114 -19.02 -13.15 22.86
CA ILE A 114 -20.01 -13.92 22.08
C ILE A 114 -19.32 -14.90 21.12
N LEU A 115 -18.33 -14.41 20.36
CA LEU A 115 -17.71 -15.18 19.29
C LEU A 115 -16.54 -16.03 19.80
N GLY A 116 -15.80 -15.59 20.81
CA GLY A 116 -14.62 -16.31 21.32
C GLY A 116 -13.67 -16.74 20.20
N ASP A 117 -13.31 -18.02 20.18
CA ASP A 117 -12.41 -18.61 19.17
C ASP A 117 -13.15 -19.07 17.89
N ARG A 118 -14.45 -18.79 17.75
CA ARG A 118 -15.27 -19.29 16.64
C ARG A 118 -14.86 -18.69 15.30
N ILE A 119 -14.37 -17.45 15.27
CA ILE A 119 -13.81 -16.85 14.05
C ILE A 119 -12.59 -17.65 13.57
N TYR A 120 -11.66 -17.96 14.48
CA TYR A 120 -10.48 -18.75 14.15
C TYR A 120 -10.85 -20.18 13.72
N THR A 121 -11.80 -20.80 14.41
CA THR A 121 -12.32 -22.14 14.09
C THR A 121 -12.99 -22.15 12.71
N ALA A 122 -13.84 -21.16 12.42
CA ALA A 122 -14.48 -20.98 11.12
C ALA A 122 -13.48 -20.87 9.98
N MET A 123 -12.36 -20.19 10.20
CA MET A 123 -11.28 -20.08 9.21
C MET A 123 -10.46 -21.36 9.06
N SER A 124 -10.23 -22.08 10.16
CA SER A 124 -9.37 -23.28 10.19
C SER A 124 -10.08 -24.52 9.66
N ASP A 125 -11.37 -24.65 9.94
CA ASP A 125 -12.21 -25.79 9.54
C ASP A 125 -12.82 -25.62 8.14
N ALA A 126 -12.59 -24.48 7.49
CA ALA A 126 -13.10 -24.22 6.15
C ALA A 126 -12.45 -25.15 5.11
N GLU A 127 -13.28 -25.77 4.27
CA GLU A 127 -12.80 -26.66 3.19
C GLU A 127 -12.18 -25.86 2.03
N ASP A 128 -12.75 -24.69 1.75
CA ASP A 128 -12.29 -23.76 0.72
C ASP A 128 -12.64 -22.29 1.07
N GLN A 129 -12.37 -21.38 0.13
CA GLN A 129 -12.63 -19.94 0.30
C GLN A 129 -14.11 -19.59 0.39
N GLU A 130 -14.97 -20.31 -0.32
CA GLU A 130 -16.41 -20.06 -0.33
C GLU A 130 -17.02 -20.50 1.01
N ASP A 131 -16.63 -21.68 1.50
CA ASP A 131 -17.00 -22.16 2.83
C ASP A 131 -16.53 -21.20 3.93
N MET A 132 -15.28 -20.73 3.86
CA MET A 132 -14.77 -19.75 4.83
C MET A 132 -15.62 -18.47 4.86
N ARG A 133 -15.94 -17.90 3.68
CA ARG A 133 -16.77 -16.69 3.58
C ARG A 133 -18.16 -16.91 4.16
N ASN A 134 -18.79 -18.04 3.86
CA ASN A 134 -20.11 -18.38 4.37
C ASN A 134 -20.11 -18.53 5.90
N ARG A 135 -19.10 -19.21 6.46
CA ARG A 135 -18.96 -19.35 7.92
C ARG A 135 -18.72 -18.02 8.61
N LEU A 136 -17.84 -17.18 8.06
CA LEU A 136 -17.59 -15.84 8.59
C LEU A 136 -18.84 -14.96 8.50
N LYS A 137 -19.57 -15.01 7.38
CA LYS A 137 -20.80 -14.25 7.21
C LYS A 137 -21.88 -14.67 8.21
N PHE A 138 -21.99 -15.97 8.47
CA PHE A 138 -22.89 -16.49 9.51
C PHE A 138 -22.54 -15.93 10.90
N LEU A 139 -21.26 -15.86 11.26
CA LEU A 139 -20.82 -15.30 12.54
C LEU A 139 -21.04 -13.79 12.63
N GLU A 140 -20.87 -13.07 11.52
CA GLU A 140 -21.14 -11.64 11.43
C GLU A 140 -22.64 -11.37 11.65
N ASP A 141 -23.52 -12.10 10.93
CA ASP A 141 -24.96 -11.93 11.04
C ASP A 141 -25.48 -12.30 12.45
N GLU A 142 -24.93 -13.36 13.07
CA GLU A 142 -25.23 -13.74 14.46
C GLU A 142 -24.81 -12.65 15.45
N LEU A 143 -23.63 -12.05 15.25
CA LEU A 143 -23.16 -10.97 16.11
C LEU A 143 -24.04 -9.73 15.96
N GLU A 144 -24.38 -9.35 14.73
CA GLU A 144 -25.27 -8.23 14.46
C GLU A 144 -26.63 -8.41 15.15
N GLU A 145 -27.22 -9.61 15.07
CA GLU A 145 -28.48 -9.91 15.76
C GLU A 145 -28.33 -9.86 17.29
N SER A 146 -27.23 -10.41 17.83
CA SER A 146 -26.96 -10.46 19.27
C SER A 146 -26.75 -9.07 19.89
N LEU A 147 -26.22 -8.12 19.11
CA LEU A 147 -25.90 -6.76 19.57
C LEU A 147 -26.94 -5.71 19.14
N ALA A 148 -27.97 -6.10 18.39
CA ALA A 148 -28.94 -5.18 17.77
C ALA A 148 -29.73 -4.30 18.76
N GLU A 149 -29.89 -4.74 20.02
CA GLU A 149 -30.57 -3.95 21.06
C GLU A 149 -29.68 -2.83 21.62
N GLU A 150 -28.36 -2.98 21.56
CA GLU A 150 -27.39 -2.07 22.19
C GLU A 150 -26.61 -1.22 21.18
N PHE A 151 -26.38 -1.76 19.97
CA PHE A 151 -25.52 -1.15 18.96
C PHE A 151 -26.16 -1.17 17.57
N ASP A 152 -25.90 -0.12 16.79
CA ASP A 152 -26.25 -0.10 15.37
C ASP A 152 -25.42 -1.15 14.60
N SER A 153 -25.97 -1.68 13.50
CA SER A 153 -25.30 -2.68 12.65
C SER A 153 -23.88 -2.26 12.26
N SER A 154 -23.63 -1.00 11.91
CA SER A 154 -22.28 -0.51 11.55
C SER A 154 -21.25 -0.61 12.67
N VAL A 155 -21.69 -0.49 13.94
CA VAL A 155 -20.82 -0.65 15.11
C VAL A 155 -20.49 -2.12 15.33
N SER A 156 -21.49 -2.99 15.19
CA SER A 156 -21.34 -4.45 15.30
C SER A 156 -20.46 -5.02 14.19
N SER A 157 -20.65 -4.61 12.92
CA SER A 157 -19.80 -5.05 11.81
C SER A 157 -18.36 -4.54 12.00
N GLY A 158 -18.17 -3.32 12.52
CA GLY A 158 -16.84 -2.82 12.87
C GLY A 158 -16.16 -3.65 13.96
N ALA A 159 -16.89 -4.04 15.01
CA ALA A 159 -16.36 -4.92 16.04
C ALA A 159 -16.00 -6.31 15.48
N PHE A 160 -16.80 -6.83 14.55
CA PHE A 160 -16.50 -8.07 13.84
C PHE A 160 -15.22 -7.95 13.00
N GLU A 161 -15.06 -6.85 12.25
CA GLU A 161 -13.90 -6.57 11.41
C GLU A 161 -12.60 -6.53 12.25
N GLU A 162 -12.62 -5.84 13.40
CA GLU A 162 -11.46 -5.80 14.30
C GLU A 162 -11.05 -7.20 14.77
N LEU A 163 -12.01 -8.01 15.21
CA LEU A 163 -11.74 -9.38 15.65
C LEU A 163 -11.28 -10.28 14.50
N LEU A 164 -11.85 -10.10 13.31
CA LEU A 164 -11.48 -10.84 12.11
C LEU A 164 -10.02 -10.56 11.73
N ASP A 165 -9.61 -9.29 11.72
CA ASP A 165 -8.25 -8.85 11.46
C ASP A 165 -7.25 -9.44 12.49
N GLU A 166 -7.62 -9.43 13.76
CA GLU A 166 -6.82 -10.09 14.81
C GLU A 166 -6.64 -11.58 14.52
N GLN A 167 -7.72 -12.29 14.21
CA GLN A 167 -7.64 -13.75 13.99
C GLN A 167 -6.87 -14.10 12.71
N PHE A 168 -6.97 -13.30 11.64
CA PHE A 168 -6.14 -13.49 10.46
C PHE A 168 -4.65 -13.35 10.79
N ARG A 169 -4.28 -12.35 11.60
CA ARG A 169 -2.88 -12.18 12.05
C ARG A 169 -2.42 -13.37 12.89
N VAL A 170 -3.26 -13.86 13.81
CA VAL A 170 -2.96 -15.04 14.61
C VAL A 170 -2.72 -16.27 13.73
N ARG A 171 -3.61 -16.53 12.75
CA ARG A 171 -3.50 -17.68 11.83
C ARG A 171 -2.21 -17.62 10.99
N ILE A 172 -1.88 -16.44 10.46
CA ILE A 172 -0.64 -16.26 9.68
C ILE A 172 0.59 -16.53 10.55
N LEU A 173 0.61 -16.02 11.78
CA LEU A 173 1.77 -16.14 12.68
C LEU A 173 1.93 -17.53 13.29
N LYS A 174 0.83 -18.20 13.66
CA LYS A 174 0.86 -19.52 14.31
C LYS A 174 0.92 -20.66 13.30
N ASP A 175 0.11 -20.59 12.25
CA ASP A 175 -0.11 -21.72 11.35
C ASP A 175 0.66 -21.55 10.02
N GLY A 176 1.13 -20.33 9.73
CA GLY A 176 1.81 -20.03 8.47
C GLY A 176 0.88 -20.05 7.25
N VAL A 177 -0.44 -20.01 7.48
CA VAL A 177 -1.48 -20.10 6.46
C VAL A 177 -2.14 -18.73 6.28
N ARG A 178 -2.22 -18.30 5.03
CA ARG A 178 -2.84 -17.03 4.62
C ARG A 178 -4.36 -17.14 4.53
N PRO A 179 -5.09 -16.01 4.47
CA PRO A 179 -6.55 -16.02 4.29
C PRO A 179 -7.04 -16.88 3.13
N ASP A 180 -6.27 -16.94 2.04
CA ASP A 180 -6.60 -17.71 0.84
C ASP A 180 -6.09 -19.16 0.85
N GLY A 181 -5.68 -19.69 2.01
CA GLY A 181 -5.20 -21.06 2.21
C GLY A 181 -3.74 -21.29 1.81
N ARG A 182 -3.09 -20.33 1.15
CA ARG A 182 -1.70 -20.44 0.70
C ARG A 182 -0.70 -20.35 1.84
N GLY A 183 0.46 -20.97 1.63
CA GLY A 183 1.63 -20.77 2.50
C GLY A 183 2.27 -19.37 2.34
N LEU A 184 3.14 -19.00 3.29
CA LEU A 184 3.81 -17.69 3.30
C LEU A 184 4.62 -17.38 2.03
N ARG A 185 5.18 -18.40 1.38
CA ARG A 185 6.04 -18.26 0.17
C ARG A 185 5.37 -18.69 -1.12
N GLU A 186 4.11 -19.11 -1.05
CA GLU A 186 3.41 -19.65 -2.19
C GLU A 186 2.80 -18.54 -3.05
N ILE A 187 3.06 -18.59 -4.35
CA ILE A 187 2.53 -17.65 -5.35
C ILE A 187 1.24 -18.25 -5.92
N ARG A 188 0.25 -17.39 -6.22
CA ARG A 188 -0.99 -17.79 -6.91
C ARG A 188 -0.69 -18.38 -8.30
N PRO A 189 -1.58 -19.22 -8.85
CA PRO A 189 -1.45 -19.74 -10.21
C PRO A 189 -1.17 -18.64 -11.24
N LEU A 190 -0.24 -18.91 -12.14
CA LEU A 190 0.21 -17.99 -13.19
C LEU A 190 -0.22 -18.49 -14.56
N SER A 191 -0.65 -17.56 -15.42
CA SER A 191 -0.75 -17.82 -16.86
C SER A 191 -0.38 -16.57 -17.65
N ALA A 192 0.16 -16.80 -18.85
CA ALA A 192 0.57 -15.74 -19.75
C ALA A 192 0.29 -16.15 -21.20
N GLU A 193 -0.31 -15.23 -21.95
CA GLU A 193 -0.57 -15.37 -23.38
C GLU A 193 -0.11 -14.11 -24.12
N VAL A 194 0.31 -14.26 -25.36
CA VAL A 194 0.73 -13.15 -26.23
C VAL A 194 -0.01 -13.20 -27.55
N SER A 195 -0.04 -12.09 -28.29
CA SER A 195 -0.64 -12.01 -29.63
C SER A 195 -2.13 -12.36 -29.66
N ILE A 196 -2.87 -12.02 -28.61
CA ILE A 196 -4.30 -12.33 -28.47
C ILE A 196 -5.21 -11.35 -29.23
N LEU A 197 -4.74 -10.14 -29.55
CA LEU A 197 -5.48 -9.19 -30.39
C LEU A 197 -4.87 -9.12 -31.80
N PRO A 198 -5.68 -9.21 -32.86
CA PRO A 198 -5.19 -9.43 -34.22
C PRO A 198 -4.57 -8.20 -34.90
N ARG A 199 -4.80 -6.98 -34.38
CA ARG A 199 -4.41 -5.72 -35.08
C ARG A 199 -3.45 -4.83 -34.31
N THR A 200 -3.19 -5.12 -33.04
CA THR A 200 -2.26 -4.36 -32.20
C THR A 200 -0.82 -4.70 -32.56
N HIS A 201 0.14 -3.78 -32.37
CA HIS A 201 1.55 -4.09 -32.59
C HIS A 201 2.06 -5.17 -31.62
N GLY A 202 1.63 -5.12 -30.37
CA GLY A 202 1.89 -6.15 -29.38
C GLY A 202 0.76 -6.28 -28.38
N THR A 203 0.53 -7.50 -27.88
CA THR A 203 -0.39 -7.79 -26.78
C THR A 203 0.14 -8.86 -25.87
N GLY A 204 -0.19 -8.73 -24.58
CA GLY A 204 0.02 -9.75 -23.57
C GLY A 204 -1.13 -9.79 -22.58
N LEU A 205 -1.61 -11.00 -22.26
CA LEU A 205 -2.56 -11.24 -21.17
C LEU A 205 -1.82 -11.99 -20.08
N PHE A 206 -1.75 -11.39 -18.89
CA PHE A 206 -1.10 -12.00 -17.73
C PHE A 206 -2.11 -12.19 -16.61
N ASN A 207 -2.10 -13.37 -16.00
CA ASN A 207 -2.91 -13.70 -14.84
C ASN A 207 -2.05 -14.15 -13.67
N ARG A 208 -2.41 -13.69 -12.47
CA ARG A 208 -1.88 -14.18 -11.20
C ARG A 208 -3.03 -14.35 -10.20
N GLY A 209 -3.58 -15.56 -10.13
CA GLY A 209 -4.85 -15.84 -9.46
C GLY A 209 -5.98 -15.00 -10.07
N GLU A 210 -6.71 -14.27 -9.23
CA GLU A 210 -7.82 -13.40 -9.65
C GLU A 210 -7.37 -12.06 -10.27
N THR A 211 -6.07 -11.72 -10.23
CA THR A 211 -5.55 -10.51 -10.88
C THR A 211 -5.24 -10.79 -12.35
N GLN A 212 -5.93 -10.10 -13.26
CA GLN A 212 -5.71 -10.18 -14.70
C GLN A 212 -5.28 -8.82 -15.27
N ILE A 213 -4.29 -8.81 -16.14
CA ILE A 213 -3.79 -7.61 -16.83
C ILE A 213 -3.73 -7.87 -18.33
N LEU A 214 -4.39 -7.00 -19.11
CA LEU A 214 -4.25 -6.94 -20.56
C LEU A 214 -3.33 -5.77 -20.94
N GLY A 215 -2.11 -6.10 -21.38
CA GLY A 215 -1.15 -5.14 -21.93
C GLY A 215 -1.30 -5.02 -23.44
N ILE A 216 -1.32 -3.79 -23.94
CA ILE A 216 -1.30 -3.48 -25.38
C ILE A 216 -0.12 -2.55 -25.65
N THR A 217 0.72 -2.91 -26.62
CA THR A 217 1.84 -2.09 -27.06
C THR A 217 1.51 -1.49 -28.43
N THR A 218 1.78 -0.20 -28.57
CA THR A 218 1.67 0.55 -29.83
C THR A 218 2.98 1.25 -30.11
N LEU A 219 3.50 1.09 -31.33
CA LEU A 219 4.68 1.78 -31.81
C LEU A 219 4.25 3.01 -32.62
N GLY A 220 4.94 4.13 -32.40
CA GLY A 220 4.72 5.38 -33.10
C GLY A 220 6.04 5.97 -33.59
N SER A 221 5.94 7.04 -34.38
CA SER A 221 7.08 7.83 -34.80
C SER A 221 7.53 8.79 -33.69
N SER A 222 8.68 9.45 -33.87
CA SER A 222 9.11 10.53 -32.96
C SER A 222 8.13 11.70 -32.89
N GLY A 223 7.26 11.87 -33.90
CA GLY A 223 6.20 12.88 -33.89
C GLY A 223 5.06 12.56 -32.91
N ASP A 224 4.94 11.31 -32.47
CA ASP A 224 3.92 10.83 -31.53
C ASP A 224 4.38 10.90 -30.06
N ALA A 225 5.60 11.35 -29.81
CA ALA A 225 6.10 11.56 -28.45
C ALA A 225 5.23 12.60 -27.72
N GLN A 226 4.89 12.30 -26.47
CA GLN A 226 4.07 13.20 -25.66
C GLN A 226 4.89 14.45 -25.32
N LYS A 227 4.38 15.62 -25.67
CA LYS A 227 4.96 16.89 -25.22
C LYS A 227 4.55 17.16 -23.78
N LEU A 228 5.50 17.61 -22.98
CA LEU A 228 5.29 17.98 -21.58
C LEU A 228 5.47 19.49 -21.45
N ASP A 229 4.53 20.13 -20.75
CA ASP A 229 4.60 21.55 -20.38
C ASP A 229 4.33 21.66 -18.87
N ASN A 230 5.37 21.44 -18.10
CA ASN A 230 5.33 21.45 -16.64
C ASN A 230 6.63 22.07 -16.08
N LEU A 231 6.84 21.99 -14.77
CA LEU A 231 8.02 22.56 -14.11
C LEU A 231 9.28 21.66 -14.19
N SER A 232 9.20 20.50 -14.84
CA SER A 232 10.32 19.58 -15.06
C SER A 232 11.18 20.07 -16.24
N PRO A 233 12.49 19.80 -16.24
CA PRO A 233 13.32 20.00 -17.44
C PRO A 233 12.92 19.09 -18.62
N GLU A 234 12.21 17.99 -18.37
CA GLU A 234 11.78 17.07 -19.42
C GLU A 234 10.64 17.66 -20.26
N VAL A 235 10.90 17.90 -21.55
CA VAL A 235 9.95 18.51 -22.49
C VAL A 235 9.19 17.50 -23.35
N SER A 236 9.61 16.24 -23.37
CA SER A 236 9.01 15.20 -24.19
C SER A 236 9.22 13.80 -23.62
N LYS A 237 8.20 12.95 -23.72
CA LYS A 237 8.23 11.56 -23.26
C LYS A 237 8.04 10.59 -24.42
N ASN A 238 9.01 9.69 -24.60
CA ASN A 238 8.99 8.69 -25.69
C ASN A 238 8.32 7.37 -25.27
N PHE A 239 8.38 7.02 -23.98
CA PHE A 239 7.75 5.83 -23.43
C PHE A 239 6.51 6.23 -22.63
N MET A 240 5.34 5.75 -23.05
CA MET A 240 4.07 6.06 -22.40
C MET A 240 3.45 4.78 -21.83
N LEU A 241 3.10 4.83 -20.55
CA LEU A 241 2.39 3.77 -19.85
C LEU A 241 1.07 4.33 -19.33
N HIS A 242 -0.04 3.83 -19.88
CA HIS A 242 -1.38 4.16 -19.40
C HIS A 242 -1.96 2.96 -18.66
N TYR A 243 -2.31 3.17 -17.39
CA TYR A 243 -2.94 2.15 -16.56
C TYR A 243 -4.42 2.47 -16.39
N ASN A 244 -5.29 1.58 -16.86
CA ASN A 244 -6.74 1.72 -16.74
C ASN A 244 -7.29 0.70 -15.74
N PHE A 245 -8.05 1.16 -14.74
CA PHE A 245 -8.67 0.32 -13.72
C PHE A 245 -10.20 0.44 -13.76
N PRO A 246 -10.88 -0.32 -14.63
CA PRO A 246 -12.32 -0.19 -14.81
C PRO A 246 -13.09 -0.82 -13.64
N PRO A 247 -14.29 -0.31 -13.29
CA PRO A 247 -15.07 -0.80 -12.14
C PRO A 247 -15.40 -2.31 -12.19
N TYR A 248 -15.61 -2.84 -13.40
CA TYR A 248 -15.90 -4.26 -13.58
C TYR A 248 -14.73 -5.17 -13.18
N SER A 249 -13.50 -4.63 -13.06
CA SER A 249 -12.34 -5.42 -12.62
C SER A 249 -12.48 -5.95 -11.19
N VAL A 250 -13.31 -5.29 -10.38
CA VAL A 250 -13.66 -5.70 -9.01
C VAL A 250 -15.15 -6.09 -8.89
N GLY A 251 -15.85 -6.30 -10.01
CA GLY A 251 -17.25 -6.71 -10.02
C GLY A 251 -18.26 -5.61 -9.61
N GLU A 252 -17.86 -4.35 -9.62
CA GLU A 252 -18.72 -3.25 -9.16
C GLU A 252 -19.16 -2.32 -10.29
N ALA A 253 -20.32 -1.67 -10.10
CA ALA A 253 -20.79 -0.60 -10.97
C ALA A 253 -20.36 0.78 -10.41
N ARG A 254 -19.46 1.47 -11.11
CA ARG A 254 -19.03 2.84 -10.77
C ARG A 254 -18.85 3.69 -12.02
N ARG A 255 -18.61 4.98 -11.86
CA ARG A 255 -18.32 5.89 -12.97
C ARG A 255 -17.04 5.44 -13.69
N VAL A 256 -17.12 5.31 -15.01
CA VAL A 256 -15.93 5.16 -15.87
C VAL A 256 -15.47 6.56 -16.27
N GLY A 257 -14.25 6.92 -15.88
CA GLY A 257 -13.54 8.10 -16.36
C GLY A 257 -12.25 7.70 -17.08
N SER A 258 -11.66 8.62 -17.83
CA SER A 258 -10.30 8.51 -18.35
C SER A 258 -9.37 9.37 -17.49
N THR A 259 -8.25 8.79 -17.06
CA THR A 259 -7.07 9.54 -16.59
C THR A 259 -6.04 9.63 -17.70
#